data_AF-A0A3D4ML80-F1
#
_entry.id   AF-A0A3D4ML80-F1
#
_cell.length_a   1.000
_cell.length_b   1.000
_cell.length_c   1.000
_cell.angle_alpha   90.00
_cell.angle_beta   90.00
_cell.angle_gamma   90.00
#
_symmetry.space_group_name_H-M   'P 1'
#
loop_
_entity.id
_entity.type
_entity.pdbx_description
1 polymer ?
#
loop_
_entity_poly.entity_id
_entity_poly.type
_entity_poly.pdbx_seq_one_letter_code
_entity_poly.pdbx_strand_id
1 'polypeptide(L)'
;MLDEIFKSGTYNLKDMYVVARKLFDKVYFCAEALRGHADGATDNSIGLFSYDQARNLFKNFGVMFCTNPSELDKYLKRYDYVAFNLEDYLFYSFNRGKRNEEDI
;
A
#
# COMPACT_ATOMS: atom_id res chain seq x y z
N MET A 1 -19.80 -9.73 5.23
CA MET A 1 -19.27 -8.44 5.73
C MET A 1 -18.45 -7.71 4.68
N LEU A 2 -17.40 -8.31 4.05
CA LEU A 2 -16.73 -7.71 2.88
C LEU A 2 -17.64 -7.63 1.62
N ASP A 3 -18.47 -8.67 1.41
CA ASP A 3 -19.44 -8.70 0.31
C ASP A 3 -20.46 -7.57 0.34
N GLU A 4 -20.84 -7.08 1.52
CA GLU A 4 -21.81 -5.99 1.65
C GLU A 4 -21.16 -4.62 1.39
N ILE A 5 -19.87 -4.47 1.73
CA ILE A 5 -19.09 -3.25 1.47
C ILE A 5 -18.84 -3.07 -0.03
N PHE A 6 -18.57 -4.17 -0.76
CA PHE A 6 -18.47 -4.12 -2.22
C PHE A 6 -19.82 -3.88 -2.90
N LYS A 7 -20.91 -4.40 -2.33
CA LYS A 7 -22.28 -4.22 -2.86
C LYS A 7 -22.86 -2.84 -2.55
N SER A 8 -22.45 -2.18 -1.48
CA SER A 8 -23.01 -0.89 -1.06
C SER A 8 -22.47 0.31 -1.84
N GLY A 9 -21.46 0.13 -2.71
CA GLY A 9 -20.88 1.21 -3.52
C GLY A 9 -20.25 2.34 -2.71
N THR A 10 -20.08 2.15 -1.40
CA THR A 10 -19.69 3.22 -0.46
C THR A 10 -18.20 3.55 -0.54
N TYR A 11 -17.40 2.65 -1.09
CA TYR A 11 -15.99 2.87 -1.37
C TYR A 11 -15.70 2.54 -2.83
N ASN A 12 -15.43 3.57 -3.62
CA ASN A 12 -14.88 3.38 -4.95
C ASN A 12 -13.44 2.87 -4.80
N LEU A 13 -13.22 1.57 -5.02
CA LEU A 13 -11.90 0.95 -4.96
C LEU A 13 -10.86 1.66 -5.84
N LYS A 14 -11.30 2.36 -6.91
CA LYS A 14 -10.43 3.15 -7.77
C LYS A 14 -9.79 4.36 -7.07
N ASP A 15 -10.36 4.81 -5.96
CA ASP A 15 -9.86 5.96 -5.18
C ASP A 15 -9.09 5.51 -3.92
N MET A 16 -8.81 4.21 -3.81
CA MET A 16 -8.09 3.62 -2.69
C MET A 16 -6.61 3.48 -2.98
N TYR A 17 -5.82 3.65 -1.93
CA TYR A 17 -4.39 3.63 -1.95
C TYR A 17 -3.81 2.60 -0.98
N VAL A 18 -2.72 1.96 -1.38
CA VAL A 18 -1.89 1.12 -0.52
C VAL A 18 -0.60 1.88 -0.23
N VAL A 19 -0.22 2.00 1.04
CA VAL A 19 1.01 2.70 1.43
C VAL A 19 2.12 1.72 1.71
N ALA A 20 3.28 1.94 1.10
CA ALA A 20 4.50 1.16 1.29
C ALA A 20 5.56 1.96 2.05
N ARG A 21 6.42 1.25 2.78
CA ARG A 21 7.61 1.78 3.44
C ARG A 21 8.77 0.80 3.29
N LYS A 22 9.99 1.32 3.20
CA LYS A 22 11.20 0.51 3.31
C LYS A 22 11.70 0.47 4.77
N LEU A 23 11.92 -0.73 5.29
CA LEU A 23 12.59 -0.96 6.56
C LEU A 23 13.79 -1.87 6.27
N PHE A 24 15.00 -1.34 6.48
CA PHE A 24 16.26 -1.98 6.04
C PHE A 24 16.19 -2.31 4.54
N ASP A 25 16.38 -3.57 4.15
CA ASP A 25 16.36 -4.01 2.75
C ASP A 25 14.98 -4.52 2.29
N LYS A 26 13.97 -4.46 3.15
CA LYS A 26 12.63 -5.00 2.85
C LYS A 26 11.60 -3.90 2.69
N VAL A 27 10.74 -4.06 1.68
CA VAL A 27 9.56 -3.21 1.46
C VAL A 27 8.36 -3.85 2.16
N TYR A 28 7.68 -3.06 2.99
CA TYR A 28 6.49 -3.43 3.73
C TYR A 28 5.30 -2.59 3.27
N PHE A 29 4.12 -3.19 3.20
CA PHE A 29 2.87 -2.48 2.94
C PHE A 29 2.13 -2.29 4.27
N CYS A 30 1.64 -1.09 4.51
CA CYS A 30 0.97 -0.73 5.76
C CYS A 30 -0.42 -1.37 5.81
N ALA A 31 -0.61 -2.38 6.66
CA ALA A 31 -1.89 -2.62 7.30
C ALA A 31 -2.04 -1.62 8.43
N GLU A 32 -3.17 -0.95 8.52
CA GLU A 32 -3.34 0.07 9.54
C GLU A 32 -3.48 -0.60 10.92
N ALA A 33 -2.35 -0.74 11.63
CA ALA A 33 -2.27 -1.03 13.06
C ALA A 33 -0.95 -0.57 13.69
N LEU A 34 -0.39 0.54 13.22
CA LEU A 34 0.82 1.10 13.82
C LEU A 34 0.59 1.82 15.16
N ARG A 35 -0.63 1.82 15.71
CA ARG A 35 -0.91 1.98 17.15
C ARG A 35 -2.20 1.25 17.55
N GLY A 36 -2.06 0.02 18.04
CA GLY A 36 -3.12 -0.71 18.74
C GLY A 36 -3.86 -1.74 17.90
N HIS A 37 -3.24 -2.90 17.68
CA HIS A 37 -4.03 -4.12 17.51
C HIS A 37 -4.60 -4.53 18.86
N ALA A 38 -5.88 -4.27 19.06
CA ALA A 38 -6.72 -4.99 20.02
C ALA A 38 -7.54 -6.11 19.33
N ASP A 39 -7.40 -6.28 18.02
CA ASP A 39 -8.30 -7.08 17.18
C ASP A 39 -7.61 -8.17 16.33
N GLY A 40 -6.30 -8.36 16.47
CA GLY A 40 -5.62 -9.56 15.96
C GLY A 40 -5.65 -9.72 14.43
N ALA A 41 -5.45 -8.64 13.65
CA ALA A 41 -5.22 -8.81 12.22
C ALA A 41 -3.92 -9.61 12.01
N THR A 42 -4.09 -10.83 11.53
CA THR A 42 -3.03 -11.77 11.17
C THR A 42 -2.15 -11.21 10.06
N ASP A 43 -0.86 -11.53 10.14
CA ASP A 43 0.34 -11.13 9.35
C ASP A 43 0.27 -10.96 7.81
N ASN A 44 -0.90 -11.02 7.15
CA ASN A 44 -1.04 -10.94 5.69
C ASN A 44 -2.09 -9.94 5.18
N SER A 45 -2.60 -9.03 6.03
CA SER A 45 -3.51 -7.99 5.56
C SER A 45 -2.75 -6.79 4.98
N ILE A 46 -3.35 -6.09 4.00
CA ILE A 46 -2.89 -4.79 3.50
C ILE A 46 -3.93 -3.73 3.84
N GLY A 47 -3.49 -2.56 4.27
CA GLY A 47 -4.35 -1.42 4.56
C GLY A 47 -4.70 -0.68 3.28
N LEU A 48 -5.98 -0.34 3.14
CA LEU A 48 -6.49 0.51 2.07
C LEU A 48 -6.84 1.87 2.67
N PHE A 49 -6.33 2.92 2.06
CA PHE A 49 -6.46 4.29 2.51
C PHE A 49 -7.10 5.12 1.41
N SER A 50 -8.02 6.03 1.75
CA SER A 50 -8.35 7.11 0.82
C SER A 50 -7.13 8.02 0.60
N TYR A 51 -7.15 8.82 -0.47
CA TYR A 51 -6.11 9.82 -0.72
C TYR A 51 -5.87 10.72 0.51
N ASP A 52 -6.94 11.23 1.12
CA ASP A 52 -6.84 12.13 2.27
C ASP A 52 -6.33 11.41 3.52
N GLN A 53 -6.69 10.15 3.73
CA GLN A 53 -6.14 9.35 4.83
C GLN A 53 -4.63 9.17 4.65
N ALA A 54 -4.18 8.73 3.47
CA ALA A 54 -2.75 8.57 3.19
C ALA A 54 -2.00 9.91 3.36
N ARG A 55 -2.54 11.01 2.83
CA ARG A 55 -1.91 12.32 2.95
C ARG A 55 -1.83 12.80 4.40
N ASN A 56 -2.90 12.65 5.17
CA ASN A 56 -3.00 13.21 6.53
C ASN A 56 -2.27 12.36 7.58
N LEU A 57 -2.37 11.04 7.51
CA LEU A 57 -1.71 10.12 8.45
C LEU A 57 -0.19 10.19 8.31
N PHE A 58 0.31 10.33 7.07
CA PHE A 58 1.75 10.34 6.78
C PHE A 58 2.30 11.74 6.51
N LYS A 59 1.55 12.81 6.84
CA LYS A 59 1.93 14.21 6.54
C LYS A 59 3.32 14.61 7.05
N ASN A 60 3.72 14.07 8.21
CA ASN A 60 5.00 14.40 8.85
C ASN A 60 6.18 13.61 8.28
N PHE A 61 5.92 12.59 7.46
CA PHE A 61 6.92 11.66 6.95
C PHE A 61 7.12 11.79 5.43
N GLY A 62 6.45 12.75 4.77
CA GLY A 62 6.59 12.96 3.34
C GLY A 62 6.16 11.75 2.51
N VAL A 63 4.85 11.56 2.36
CA VAL A 63 4.30 10.51 1.49
C VAL A 63 4.36 10.92 0.01
N MET A 64 4.96 10.06 -0.81
CA MET A 64 4.95 10.20 -2.27
C MET A 64 3.81 9.39 -2.87
N PHE A 65 2.92 10.03 -3.62
CA PHE A 65 1.90 9.32 -4.39
C PHE A 65 2.50 8.87 -5.72
N CYS A 66 2.74 7.57 -5.81
CA CYS A 66 3.39 6.94 -6.95
C CYS A 66 2.44 6.85 -8.15
N THR A 67 2.88 7.36 -9.28
CA THR A 67 2.17 7.26 -10.58
C THR A 67 2.77 6.19 -11.50
N ASN A 68 3.90 5.59 -11.11
CA ASN A 68 4.54 4.50 -11.85
C ASN A 68 5.17 3.47 -10.90
N PRO A 69 4.56 2.30 -10.71
CA PRO A 69 5.04 1.33 -9.73
C PRO A 69 6.38 0.68 -9.99
N SER A 70 6.85 0.71 -11.23
CA SER A 70 8.20 0.25 -11.55
C SER A 70 9.30 1.10 -10.88
N GLU A 71 8.99 2.32 -10.44
CA GLU A 71 9.93 3.22 -9.77
C GLU A 71 9.88 3.16 -8.24
N LEU A 72 9.19 2.18 -7.63
CA LEU A 72 9.02 2.08 -6.18
C LEU A 72 10.34 2.21 -5.40
N ASP A 73 11.37 1.45 -5.79
CA ASP A 73 12.67 1.48 -5.11
C ASP A 73 13.38 2.83 -5.22
N LYS A 74 13.17 3.55 -6.33
CA LYS A 74 13.69 4.90 -6.53
C LYS A 74 12.97 5.91 -5.62
N TYR A 75 11.66 5.78 -5.46
CA TYR A 75 10.90 6.63 -4.54
C TYR A 75 11.24 6.35 -3.07
N LEU A 76 11.37 5.08 -2.68
CA LEU A 76 11.75 4.70 -1.31
C LEU A 76 13.19 5.07 -0.91
N LYS A 77 14.03 5.50 -1.86
CA LYS A 77 15.33 6.12 -1.57
C LYS A 77 15.22 7.60 -1.16
N ARG A 78 14.09 8.25 -1.45
CA ARG A 78 13.87 9.70 -1.29
C ARG A 78 12.76 10.03 -0.29
N TYR A 79 11.79 9.14 -0.14
CA TYR A 79 10.59 9.33 0.68
C TYR A 79 10.45 8.19 1.67
N ASP A 80 9.98 8.50 2.89
CA ASP A 80 9.78 7.48 3.93
C ASP A 80 8.60 6.56 3.57
N TYR A 81 7.60 7.10 2.87
CA TYR A 81 6.39 6.40 2.48
C TYR A 81 6.05 6.65 1.01
N VAL A 82 5.53 5.60 0.35
CA VAL A 82 5.07 5.67 -1.05
C VAL A 82 3.66 5.09 -1.13
N ALA A 83 2.69 5.88 -1.57
CA ALA A 83 1.31 5.48 -1.75
C ALA A 83 1.04 5.09 -3.21
N PHE A 84 0.43 3.94 -3.43
CA PHE A 84 -0.01 3.41 -4.71
C PHE A 84 -1.50 3.49 -4.83
N ASN A 85 -2.04 3.81 -6.00
CA ASN A 85 -3.42 3.42 -6.25
C ASN A 85 -3.54 1.88 -6.15
N LEU A 86 -4.70 1.38 -5.70
CA LEU A 86 -4.95 -0.05 -5.60
C LEU A 86 -4.73 -0.79 -6.93
N GLU A 87 -5.15 -0.22 -8.07
CA GLU A 87 -4.94 -0.83 -9.40
C GLU A 87 -3.45 -0.98 -9.72
N ASP A 88 -2.69 0.09 -9.51
CA ASP A 88 -1.24 0.14 -9.68
C ASP A 88 -0.52 -0.86 -8.76
N TYR A 89 -0.96 -0.97 -7.52
CA TYR A 89 -0.45 -1.95 -6.55
C TYR A 89 -0.70 -3.38 -7.00
N LEU A 90 -1.92 -3.69 -7.47
CA LEU A 90 -2.26 -5.03 -7.97
C LEU A 90 -1.41 -5.37 -9.19
N PHE A 91 -1.32 -4.46 -10.16
CA PHE A 91 -0.47 -4.64 -11.34
C PHE A 91 1.00 -4.88 -10.96
N TYR A 92 1.54 -4.08 -10.04
CA TYR A 92 2.89 -4.26 -9.52
C TYR A 92 3.07 -5.62 -8.83
N SER A 93 2.14 -6.00 -7.96
CA SER A 93 2.21 -7.23 -7.17
C SER A 93 2.19 -8.48 -8.05
N PHE A 94 1.33 -8.51 -9.08
CA PHE A 94 1.32 -9.60 -10.05
C PHE A 94 2.62 -9.72 -10.84
N ASN A 95 3.24 -8.60 -11.22
CA ASN A 95 4.48 -8.60 -11.99
C ASN A 95 5.73 -8.81 -11.14
N ARG A 96 5.71 -8.44 -9.85
CA ARG A 96 6.78 -8.71 -8.89
C ARG A 96 6.94 -10.21 -8.63
N GLY A 97 5.83 -10.96 -8.54
CA GLY A 97 5.86 -12.42 -8.37
C GLY A 97 6.61 -13.14 -9.50
N LYS A 98 6.54 -12.62 -10.74
CA LYS A 98 7.21 -13.20 -11.91
C LYS A 98 8.72 -12.95 -11.95
N ARG A 99 9.20 -11.83 -11.39
CA ARG A 99 10.64 -11.52 -11.35
C ARG A 99 11.44 -12.47 -10.47
N ASN A 100 10.83 -13.01 -9.41
CA ASN A 100 11.50 -13.95 -8.52
C ASN A 100 11.71 -15.35 -9.13
N GLU A 101 11.09 -15.68 -10.27
CA GLU A 101 11.29 -16.95 -10.98
C GLU A 101 12.41 -16.89 -12.02
N GLU A 102 12.83 -15.70 -12.46
CA GLU A 102 13.93 -15.51 -13.43
C GLU A 102 15.29 -15.24 -12.75
N ASP A 103 15.30 -15.04 -11.43
CA ASP A 103 16.51 -14.80 -10.62
C ASP A 103 16.99 -16.05 -9.83
N ILE A 104 16.55 -17.27 -10.21
CA ILE A 104 17.02 -18.57 -9.66
C ILE A 104 17.60 -19.45 -10.78
#